data_AF-A0A947FPG7-F1
#
_entry.id   AF-A0A947FPG7-F1
#
_cell.length_a   1.000
_cell.length_b   1.000
_cell.length_c   1.000
_cell.angle_alpha   90.00
_cell.angle_beta   90.00
_cell.angle_gamma   90.00
#
_symmetry.space_group_name_H-M   'P 1'
#
loop_
_entity.id
_entity.type
_entity.pdbx_description
1 polymer ?
#
loop_
_entity_poly.entity_id
_entity_poly.type
_entity_poly.pdbx_seq_one_letter_code
_entity_poly.pdbx_strand_id
1 'polypeptide(L)'
;FGIVGTLNPEDQRYLAENFLAFFDRDYHRIAKLHLDSGWVPAGARIDQLESAVRTVCEPIFNKPLSEISFAQVLMRLFRVAQRFNVEVQPQLILLHKTLFNIEGLGRELYPELDLWATAHPVLKQWMAERVGPQAIVEDLRENLPQLRDALRELPDAIRMLAERASKGGGREQQLEAEYRRLREEIGKQRQVLMWLAFAAGAALAAAAWVAFAGG
;
A
#
# COMPACT_ATOMS: atom_id res chain seq x y z
N PHE A 1 18.54 25.32 -23.37
CA PHE A 1 17.18 25.19 -22.84
C PHE A 1 17.20 24.09 -21.80
N GLY A 2 17.30 24.47 -20.52
CA GLY A 2 17.37 23.52 -19.41
C GLY A 2 15.98 23.02 -19.07
N ILE A 3 15.77 21.71 -19.19
CA ILE A 3 14.59 21.04 -18.63
C ILE A 3 14.86 20.95 -17.13
N VAL A 4 14.45 21.97 -16.37
CA VAL A 4 14.57 21.99 -14.91
C VAL A 4 13.18 21.78 -14.35
N GLY A 5 12.92 20.59 -13.84
CA GLY A 5 11.78 20.31 -12.97
C GLY A 5 12.22 20.37 -11.51
N THR A 6 11.35 20.86 -10.63
CA THR A 6 11.55 20.78 -9.18
C THR A 6 10.91 19.50 -8.66
N LEU A 7 11.70 18.62 -8.03
CA LEU A 7 11.20 17.41 -7.36
C LEU A 7 10.76 17.76 -5.94
N ASN A 8 9.61 17.23 -5.50
CA ASN A 8 9.19 17.38 -4.11
C ASN A 8 10.12 16.56 -3.17
N PRO A 9 10.11 16.80 -1.84
CA PRO A 9 10.98 16.07 -0.91
C PRO A 9 10.79 14.55 -0.91
N GLU A 10 9.56 14.07 -1.14
CA GLU A 10 9.22 12.65 -1.19
C GLU A 10 9.84 11.95 -2.41
N ASP A 11 9.74 12.57 -3.58
CA ASP A 11 10.35 12.14 -4.84
C ASP A 11 11.88 12.17 -4.73
N GLN A 12 12.45 13.18 -4.08
CA GLN A 12 13.89 13.25 -3.83
C GLN A 12 14.36 12.09 -2.96
N ARG A 13 13.62 11.77 -1.90
CA ARG A 13 13.91 10.63 -1.03
C ARG A 13 13.76 9.31 -1.77
N TYR A 14 12.68 9.14 -2.53
CA TYR A 14 12.47 7.97 -3.39
C TYR A 14 13.65 7.76 -4.34
N LEU A 15 14.07 8.80 -5.06
CA LEU A 15 15.21 8.74 -5.98
C LEU A 15 16.49 8.37 -5.24
N ALA A 16 16.73 8.96 -4.06
CA ALA A 16 17.89 8.67 -3.23
C ALA A 16 17.96 7.21 -2.78
N GLU A 17 16.86 6.68 -2.24
CA GLU A 17 16.76 5.27 -1.86
C GLU A 17 16.88 4.34 -3.08
N ASN A 18 16.34 4.73 -4.23
CA ASN A 18 16.42 3.97 -5.47
C ASN A 18 17.86 3.88 -6.01
N PHE A 19 18.57 5.00 -6.02
CA PHE A 19 19.97 5.03 -6.42
C PHE A 19 20.83 4.18 -5.50
N LEU A 20 20.66 4.25 -4.18
CA LEU A 20 21.43 3.40 -3.27
C LEU A 20 21.18 1.92 -3.52
N ALA A 21 19.91 1.52 -3.60
CA ALA A 21 19.55 0.15 -3.88
C ALA A 21 20.14 -0.33 -5.22
N PHE A 22 20.21 0.55 -6.22
CA PHE A 22 20.89 0.28 -7.47
C PHE A 22 22.38 0.01 -7.29
N PHE A 23 23.11 0.84 -6.55
CA PHE A 23 24.56 0.67 -6.33
C PHE A 23 24.88 -0.53 -5.43
N ASP A 24 24.06 -0.79 -4.42
CA ASP A 24 24.18 -1.95 -3.53
C ASP A 24 23.71 -3.26 -4.19
N ARG A 25 23.22 -3.17 -5.44
CA ARG A 25 22.71 -4.30 -6.24
C ARG A 25 21.50 -4.97 -5.58
N ASP A 26 20.77 -4.22 -4.77
CA ASP A 26 19.52 -4.64 -4.14
C ASP A 26 18.34 -4.39 -5.09
N TYR A 27 18.25 -5.23 -6.12
CA TYR A 27 17.19 -5.14 -7.13
C TYR A 27 15.79 -5.38 -6.53
N HIS A 28 15.71 -6.16 -5.45
CA HIS A 28 14.45 -6.37 -4.74
C HIS A 28 13.98 -5.08 -4.07
N ARG A 29 14.88 -4.34 -3.40
CA ARG A 29 14.58 -3.02 -2.84
C ARG A 29 14.18 -2.03 -3.91
N ILE A 30 14.83 -2.03 -5.08
CA ILE A 30 14.41 -1.19 -6.23
C ILE A 30 12.96 -1.50 -6.60
N ALA A 31 12.60 -2.77 -6.77
CA ALA A 31 11.26 -3.17 -7.17
C ALA A 31 10.21 -2.81 -6.09
N LYS A 32 10.56 -3.01 -4.81
CA LYS A 32 9.70 -2.62 -3.68
C LYS A 32 9.49 -1.11 -3.59
N LEU A 33 10.55 -0.30 -3.77
CA LEU A 33 10.45 1.16 -3.74
C LEU A 33 9.50 1.68 -4.81
N HIS A 34 9.54 1.12 -6.02
CA HIS A 34 8.64 1.49 -7.11
C HIS A 34 7.16 1.14 -6.82
N LEU A 35 6.92 0.09 -6.02
CA LEU A 35 5.59 -0.28 -5.54
C LEU A 35 5.12 0.66 -4.43
N ASP A 36 5.97 0.86 -3.41
CA ASP A 36 5.65 1.65 -2.21
C ASP A 36 5.36 3.12 -2.57
N SER A 37 6.00 3.65 -3.61
CA SER A 37 5.80 5.01 -4.13
C SER A 37 4.58 5.16 -5.05
N GLY A 38 3.87 4.07 -5.37
CA GLY A 38 2.73 4.08 -6.30
C GLY A 38 3.10 4.27 -7.78
N TRP A 39 4.38 4.24 -8.14
CA TRP A 39 4.82 4.33 -9.55
C TRP A 39 4.48 3.05 -10.33
N VAL A 40 4.41 1.92 -9.63
CA VAL A 40 4.00 0.62 -10.16
C VAL A 40 2.67 0.21 -9.51
N PRO A 41 1.68 -0.31 -10.27
CA PRO A 41 0.40 -0.74 -9.72
C PRO A 41 0.56 -1.86 -8.66
N ALA A 42 -0.32 -1.86 -7.65
CA ALA A 42 -0.29 -2.83 -6.55
C ALA A 42 -0.37 -4.31 -6.98
N GLY A 43 -0.92 -4.60 -8.16
CA GLY A 43 -1.01 -5.96 -8.74
C GLY A 43 0.21 -6.40 -9.55
N ALA A 44 1.25 -5.57 -9.66
CA ALA A 44 2.42 -5.90 -10.44
C ALA A 44 3.25 -7.03 -9.82
N ARG A 45 3.87 -7.83 -10.69
CA ARG A 45 4.75 -8.94 -10.31
C ARG A 45 6.12 -8.40 -9.95
N ILE A 46 6.34 -8.15 -8.65
CA ILE A 46 7.60 -7.61 -8.09
C ILE A 46 8.80 -8.48 -8.46
N ASP A 47 8.63 -9.81 -8.43
CA ASP A 47 9.64 -10.78 -8.85
C ASP A 47 10.06 -10.60 -10.32
N GLN A 48 9.11 -10.27 -11.19
CA GLN A 48 9.40 -10.02 -12.60
C GLN A 48 10.08 -8.66 -12.81
N LEU A 49 9.68 -7.63 -12.06
CA LEU A 49 10.31 -6.32 -12.12
C LEU A 49 11.77 -6.40 -11.65
N GLU A 50 12.01 -7.07 -10.52
CA GLU A 50 13.36 -7.33 -10.01
C GLU A 50 14.22 -8.03 -11.06
N SER A 51 13.74 -9.13 -11.63
CA SER A 51 14.48 -9.90 -12.64
C SER A 51 14.77 -9.08 -13.89
N ALA A 52 13.82 -8.26 -14.33
CA ALA A 52 13.98 -7.38 -15.49
C ALA A 52 15.04 -6.30 -15.23
N VAL A 53 15.01 -5.65 -14.05
CA VAL A 53 16.03 -4.66 -13.66
C VAL A 53 17.40 -5.32 -13.55
N ARG A 54 17.51 -6.45 -12.86
CA ARG A 54 18.76 -7.22 -12.73
C ARG A 54 19.37 -7.54 -14.09
N THR A 55 18.57 -8.02 -15.04
CA THR A 55 19.03 -8.37 -16.40
C THR A 55 19.65 -7.18 -17.13
N VAL A 56 19.18 -5.96 -16.86
CA VAL A 56 19.69 -4.74 -17.47
C VAL A 56 20.95 -4.23 -16.76
N CYS A 57 20.98 -4.31 -15.42
CA CYS A 57 22.02 -3.70 -14.60
C CYS A 57 23.23 -4.60 -14.33
N GLU A 58 23.05 -5.91 -14.24
CA GLU A 58 24.15 -6.84 -13.92
C GLU A 58 25.33 -6.77 -14.93
N PRO A 59 25.12 -6.70 -16.26
CA PRO A 59 26.21 -6.82 -17.23
C PRO A 59 27.19 -5.63 -17.29
N ILE A 60 26.85 -4.51 -16.67
CA ILE A 60 27.62 -3.25 -16.74
C ILE A 60 28.40 -2.95 -15.46
N PHE A 61 28.13 -3.68 -14.37
CA PHE A 61 28.86 -3.49 -13.11
C PHE A 61 30.34 -3.84 -13.27
N ASN A 62 31.21 -3.05 -12.62
CA ASN A 62 32.66 -3.22 -12.58
C ASN A 62 33.32 -3.25 -13.97
N LYS A 63 32.72 -2.58 -14.94
CA LYS A 63 33.28 -2.45 -16.29
C LYS A 63 33.74 -1.01 -16.55
N PRO A 64 34.86 -0.83 -17.27
CA PRO A 64 35.32 0.50 -17.66
C PRO A 64 34.34 1.15 -18.64
N LEU A 65 34.32 2.48 -18.66
CA LEU A 65 33.45 3.29 -19.52
C LEU A 65 33.61 2.97 -21.02
N SER A 66 34.79 2.50 -21.43
CA SER A 66 35.07 2.01 -22.79
C SER A 66 34.22 0.80 -23.19
N GLU A 67 33.79 -0.04 -22.24
CA GLU A 67 33.07 -1.30 -22.49
C GLU A 67 31.56 -1.23 -22.29
N ILE A 68 31.06 -0.16 -21.68
CA ILE A 68 29.63 -0.01 -21.33
C ILE A 68 29.02 1.20 -22.01
N SER A 69 27.73 1.14 -22.32
CA SER A 69 26.96 2.34 -22.70
C SER A 69 25.87 2.62 -21.69
N PHE A 70 26.08 3.65 -20.88
CA PHE A 70 25.14 4.10 -19.86
C PHE A 70 23.84 4.61 -20.52
N ALA A 71 23.94 5.28 -21.66
CA ALA A 71 22.76 5.69 -22.43
C ALA A 71 21.89 4.48 -22.86
N GLN A 72 22.51 3.37 -23.29
CA GLN A 72 21.77 2.17 -23.66
C GLN A 72 21.13 1.47 -22.44
N VAL A 73 21.81 1.48 -21.30
CA VAL A 73 21.29 0.93 -20.05
C VAL A 73 20.03 1.69 -19.63
N LEU A 74 20.10 3.02 -19.60
CA LEU A 74 18.96 3.85 -19.25
C LEU A 74 17.78 3.62 -20.21
N MET A 75 18.04 3.46 -21.51
CA MET A 75 17.01 3.11 -22.51
C MET A 75 16.37 1.73 -22.26
N ARG A 76 17.14 0.76 -21.76
CA ARG A 76 16.61 -0.56 -21.40
C ARG A 76 15.78 -0.46 -20.12
N LEU A 77 16.23 0.30 -19.13
CA LEU A 77 15.48 0.54 -17.89
C LEU A 77 14.13 1.22 -18.14
N PHE A 78 14.07 2.26 -18.99
CA PHE A 78 12.78 2.87 -19.33
C PHE A 78 11.84 1.92 -20.08
N ARG A 79 12.37 1.04 -20.93
CA ARG A 79 11.55 0.00 -21.59
C ARG A 79 11.00 -1.02 -20.57
N VAL A 80 11.80 -1.38 -19.57
CA VAL A 80 11.31 -2.20 -18.44
C VAL A 80 10.21 -1.43 -17.72
N ALA A 81 10.43 -0.17 -17.35
CA ALA A 81 9.44 0.66 -16.65
C ALA A 81 8.11 0.74 -17.42
N GLN A 82 8.16 0.99 -18.73
CA GLN A 82 6.97 1.01 -19.61
C GLN A 82 6.21 -0.33 -19.60
N ARG A 83 6.93 -1.47 -19.60
CA ARG A 83 6.30 -2.81 -19.54
C ARG A 83 5.54 -3.04 -18.24
N PHE A 84 5.95 -2.39 -17.15
CA PHE A 84 5.29 -2.47 -15.85
C PHE A 84 4.30 -1.31 -15.61
N ASN A 85 3.86 -0.63 -16.68
CA ASN A 85 2.93 0.51 -16.65
C ASN A 85 3.40 1.68 -15.77
N VAL A 86 4.71 1.87 -15.63
CA VAL A 86 5.24 3.10 -15.03
C VAL A 86 5.10 4.22 -16.05
N GLU A 87 4.50 5.35 -15.64
CA GLU A 87 4.39 6.53 -16.50
C GLU A 87 5.75 7.21 -16.68
N VAL A 88 6.44 6.87 -17.78
CA VAL A 88 7.70 7.53 -18.15
C VAL A 88 7.39 8.79 -18.95
N GLN A 89 7.69 9.96 -18.38
CA GLN A 89 7.54 11.23 -19.09
C GLN A 89 8.46 11.30 -20.31
N PRO A 90 7.98 11.75 -21.49
CA PRO A 90 8.78 11.80 -22.72
C PRO A 90 10.08 12.60 -22.59
N GLN A 91 10.12 13.63 -21.75
CA GLN A 91 11.32 14.41 -21.47
C GLN A 91 12.47 13.61 -20.83
N LEU A 92 12.18 12.56 -20.07
CA LEU A 92 13.21 11.70 -19.49
C LEU A 92 13.93 10.87 -20.56
N ILE A 93 13.26 10.60 -21.69
CA ILE A 93 13.87 9.94 -22.85
C ILE A 93 14.89 10.87 -23.53
N LEU A 94 14.71 12.19 -23.45
CA LEU A 94 15.64 13.16 -24.05
C LEU A 94 16.98 13.26 -23.31
N LEU A 95 17.03 12.86 -22.03
CA LEU A 95 18.27 12.80 -21.24
C LEU A 95 19.30 11.86 -21.86
N HIS A 96 18.87 10.84 -22.62
CA HIS A 96 19.79 9.92 -23.28
C HIS A 96 20.76 10.60 -24.22
N LYS A 97 20.35 11.66 -24.93
CA LYS A 97 21.26 12.35 -25.86
C LYS A 97 22.37 13.07 -25.10
N THR A 98 22.03 13.66 -23.96
CA THR A 98 23.00 14.30 -23.07
C THR A 98 23.95 13.26 -22.49
N LEU A 99 23.42 12.15 -21.96
CA LEU A 99 24.23 11.07 -21.41
C LEU A 99 25.15 10.44 -22.47
N PHE A 100 24.63 10.21 -23.69
CA PHE A 100 25.42 9.67 -24.80
C PHE A 100 26.60 10.60 -25.17
N ASN A 101 26.36 11.91 -25.23
CA ASN A 101 27.43 12.86 -25.52
C ASN A 101 28.48 12.91 -24.39
N ILE A 102 28.04 12.94 -23.13
CA ILE A 102 28.96 12.96 -21.97
C ILE A 102 29.75 11.65 -21.90
N GLU A 103 29.11 10.51 -22.18
CA GLU A 103 29.76 9.20 -22.25
C GLU A 103 30.81 9.15 -23.37
N GLY A 104 30.51 9.71 -24.54
CA GLY A 104 31.47 9.82 -25.65
C GLY A 104 32.72 10.60 -25.25
N LEU A 105 32.55 11.79 -24.66
CA LEU A 105 33.66 12.59 -24.12
C LEU A 105 34.41 11.86 -23.01
N GLY A 106 33.68 11.18 -22.13
CA GLY A 106 34.26 10.40 -21.04
C GLY A 106 35.13 9.25 -21.55
N ARG A 107 34.74 8.58 -22.64
CA ARG A 107 35.56 7.51 -23.26
C ARG A 107 36.83 8.04 -23.88
N GLU A 108 36.80 9.22 -24.49
CA GLU A 108 37.99 9.85 -25.08
C GLU A 108 38.99 10.29 -24.00
N LEU A 109 38.50 10.80 -22.87
CA LEU A 109 39.34 11.36 -21.82
C LEU A 109 39.78 10.33 -20.77
N TYR A 110 38.88 9.43 -20.37
CA TYR A 110 39.07 8.46 -19.28
C TYR A 110 38.43 7.10 -19.63
N PRO A 111 38.98 6.34 -20.60
CA PRO A 111 38.39 5.08 -21.07
C PRO A 111 38.27 4.02 -19.97
N GLU A 112 39.25 3.97 -19.06
CA GLU A 112 39.32 3.00 -17.95
C GLU A 112 38.46 3.38 -16.73
N LEU A 113 37.71 4.48 -16.81
CA LEU A 113 36.91 4.97 -15.68
C LEU A 113 35.79 3.98 -15.34
N ASP A 114 35.79 3.47 -14.11
CA ASP A 114 34.63 2.79 -13.55
C ASP A 114 33.64 3.84 -13.02
N LEU A 115 32.51 4.00 -13.74
CA LEU A 115 31.46 4.94 -13.37
C LEU A 115 30.87 4.63 -12.00
N TRP A 116 30.73 3.36 -11.63
CA TRP A 116 30.10 2.96 -10.38
C TRP A 116 31.00 3.27 -9.20
N ALA A 117 32.25 2.81 -9.26
CA ALA A 117 33.22 3.06 -8.20
C ALA A 117 33.41 4.57 -7.95
N THR A 118 33.35 5.37 -9.00
CA THR A 118 33.54 6.83 -8.94
C THR A 118 32.29 7.57 -8.46
N ALA A 119 31.10 7.20 -8.93
CA ALA A 119 29.85 7.89 -8.59
C ALA A 119 29.29 7.50 -7.21
N HIS A 120 29.59 6.29 -6.73
CA HIS A 120 29.12 5.77 -5.45
C HIS A 120 29.36 6.71 -4.24
N PRO A 121 30.58 7.24 -3.99
CA PRO A 121 30.80 8.15 -2.86
C PRO A 121 29.99 9.44 -2.95
N VAL A 122 29.83 9.99 -4.16
CA VAL A 122 29.06 11.23 -4.39
C VAL A 122 27.58 11.02 -4.05
N LEU A 123 27.00 9.90 -4.50
CA LEU A 123 25.61 9.56 -4.22
C LEU A 123 25.38 9.23 -2.73
N LYS A 124 26.31 8.52 -2.10
CA LYS A 124 26.24 8.23 -0.66
C LYS A 124 26.27 9.49 0.18
N GLN A 125 27.10 10.47 -0.20
CA GLN A 125 27.12 11.78 0.45
C GLN A 125 25.79 12.52 0.22
N TRP A 126 25.32 12.59 -1.02
CA TRP A 126 24.04 13.24 -1.35
C TRP A 126 22.87 12.62 -0.58
N MET A 127 22.87 11.30 -0.40
CA MET A 127 21.92 10.60 0.45
C MET A 127 22.01 10.99 1.92
N ALA A 128 23.21 11.06 2.49
CA ALA A 128 23.39 11.45 3.88
C ALA A 128 22.85 12.86 4.13
N GLU A 129 22.93 13.74 3.15
CA GLU A 129 22.34 15.09 3.20
C GLU A 129 20.80 15.07 3.09
N ARG A 130 20.22 14.16 2.30
CA ARG A 130 18.77 14.13 2.01
C ARG A 130 17.93 13.25 2.94
N VAL A 131 18.49 12.14 3.40
CA VAL A 131 17.80 11.09 4.19
C VAL A 131 18.50 10.85 5.53
N GLY A 132 19.58 11.59 5.81
CA GLY A 132 20.33 11.43 7.05
C GLY A 132 19.61 11.91 8.31
N PRO A 133 20.21 11.71 9.49
CA PRO A 133 19.65 12.12 10.78
C PRO A 133 19.29 13.60 10.84
N GLN A 134 20.05 14.44 10.13
CA GLN A 134 19.78 15.87 10.02
C GLN A 134 18.48 16.15 9.30
N ALA A 135 18.20 15.47 8.18
CA ALA A 135 16.94 15.61 7.45
C ALA A 135 15.75 15.12 8.29
N ILE A 136 15.92 14.05 9.07
CA ILE A 136 14.90 13.57 10.01
C ILE A 136 14.62 14.61 11.12
N VAL A 137 15.66 15.25 11.66
CA VAL A 137 15.51 16.29 12.68
C VAL A 137 14.84 17.55 12.11
N GLU A 138 15.21 17.95 10.89
CA GLU A 138 14.59 19.08 10.18
C GLU A 138 13.09 18.79 9.93
N ASP A 139 12.77 17.61 9.39
CA ASP A 139 11.40 17.17 9.14
C ASP A 139 10.56 17.09 10.43
N LEU A 140 11.13 16.58 11.52
CA LEU A 140 10.50 16.58 12.84
C LEU A 140 10.26 18.00 13.37
N ARG A 141 11.17 18.94 13.11
CA ARG A 141 11.06 20.33 13.55
C ARG A 141 9.98 21.07 12.76
N GLU A 142 9.91 20.84 11.46
CA GLU A 142 8.89 21.41 10.58
C GLU A 142 7.49 20.85 10.90
N ASN A 143 7.39 19.55 11.19
CA ASN A 143 6.13 18.87 11.51
C ASN A 143 5.76 18.91 13.01
N LEU A 144 6.60 19.52 13.86
CA LEU A 144 6.37 19.63 15.31
C LEU A 144 5.00 20.24 15.67
N PRO A 145 4.50 21.28 14.96
CA PRO A 145 3.17 21.83 15.23
C PRO A 145 2.05 20.82 14.98
N GLN A 146 2.08 20.12 13.83
CA GLN A 146 1.08 19.09 13.53
C GLN A 146 1.16 17.93 14.52
N LEU A 147 2.37 17.54 14.93
CA LEU A 147 2.56 16.47 15.92
C LEU A 147 1.97 16.87 17.28
N ARG A 148 2.13 18.13 17.68
CA ARG A 148 1.56 18.69 18.92
C ARG A 148 0.03 18.69 18.87
N ASP A 149 -0.54 19.06 17.74
CA ASP A 149 -2.00 19.10 17.57
C ASP A 149 -2.57 17.67 17.55
N ALA A 150 -1.93 16.74 16.84
CA ALA A 150 -2.30 15.33 16.87
C ALA A 150 -2.19 14.71 18.28
N LEU A 151 -1.13 15.06 19.05
CA LEU A 151 -0.97 14.65 20.45
C LEU A 151 -2.06 15.22 21.37
N ARG A 152 -2.56 16.43 21.09
CA ARG A 152 -3.69 17.02 21.83
C ARG A 152 -5.00 16.32 21.55
N GLU A 153 -5.22 15.83 20.33
CA GLU A 153 -6.43 15.12 19.92
C GLU A 153 -6.41 13.62 20.26
N LEU A 154 -5.23 13.06 20.50
CA LEU A 154 -5.01 11.65 20.86
C LEU A 154 -5.88 11.15 22.03
N PRO A 155 -6.05 11.88 23.15
CA PRO A 155 -6.89 11.46 24.26
C PRO A 155 -8.36 11.31 23.86
N ASP A 156 -8.86 12.17 22.98
CA ASP A 156 -10.24 12.11 22.49
C ASP A 156 -10.45 10.93 21.55
N ALA A 157 -9.48 10.65 20.68
CA ALA A 157 -9.52 9.44 19.83
C ALA A 157 -9.52 8.15 20.66
N ILE A 158 -8.70 8.08 21.71
CA ILE A 158 -8.67 6.94 22.65
C ILE A 158 -10.00 6.82 23.41
N ARG A 159 -10.55 7.94 23.92
CA ARG A 159 -11.87 7.96 24.58
C ARG A 159 -12.96 7.45 23.65
N MET A 160 -12.98 7.92 22.40
CA MET A 160 -13.98 7.50 21.42
C MET A 160 -13.87 6.00 21.08
N LEU A 161 -12.65 5.46 20.96
CA LEU A 161 -12.42 4.03 20.76
C LEU A 161 -12.86 3.21 21.97
N ALA A 162 -12.56 3.66 23.19
CA ALA A 162 -12.98 3.00 24.42
C ALA A 162 -14.52 3.01 24.58
N GLU A 163 -15.18 4.12 24.23
CA GLU A 163 -16.64 4.21 24.21
C GLU A 163 -17.29 3.29 23.16
N ARG A 164 -16.69 3.18 21.98
CA ARG A 164 -17.19 2.26 20.93
C ARG A 164 -17.00 0.80 21.33
N ALA A 165 -15.86 0.46 21.93
CA ALA A 165 -15.59 -0.89 22.43
C ALA A 165 -16.55 -1.29 23.57
N SER A 166 -16.84 -0.35 24.49
CA SER A 166 -17.80 -0.58 25.59
C SER A 166 -19.26 -0.62 25.12
N LYS A 167 -19.66 0.22 24.16
CA LYS A 167 -21.01 0.18 23.56
C LYS A 167 -21.23 -1.04 22.66
N GLY A 168 -20.17 -1.65 22.13
CA GLY A 168 -20.24 -2.91 21.36
C GLY A 168 -20.93 -4.04 22.13
N GLY A 169 -20.67 -4.17 23.43
CA GLY A 169 -21.34 -5.15 24.29
C GLY A 169 -22.80 -4.82 24.63
N GLY A 170 -23.20 -3.54 24.57
CA GLY A 170 -24.57 -3.10 24.85
C GLY A 170 -25.57 -3.43 23.74
N ARG A 171 -25.11 -3.48 22.47
CA ARG A 171 -25.95 -3.81 21.32
C ARG A 171 -26.35 -5.29 21.30
N GLU A 172 -25.45 -6.17 21.73
CA GLU A 172 -25.72 -7.60 21.90
C GLU A 172 -26.75 -7.85 23.01
N GLN A 173 -26.65 -7.15 24.15
CA GLN A 173 -27.61 -7.26 25.24
C GLN A 173 -29.01 -6.74 24.88
N GLN A 174 -29.10 -5.66 24.09
CA GLN A 174 -30.39 -5.14 23.59
C GLN A 174 -31.03 -6.12 22.62
N LEU A 175 -30.27 -6.68 21.68
CA LEU A 175 -30.75 -7.70 20.75
C LEU A 175 -31.26 -8.93 21.51
N GLU A 176 -30.51 -9.44 22.49
CA GLU A 176 -30.96 -10.57 23.32
C GLU A 176 -32.25 -10.28 24.09
N ALA A 177 -32.39 -9.08 24.65
CA ALA A 177 -33.60 -8.69 25.38
C ALA A 177 -34.82 -8.60 24.45
N GLU A 178 -34.64 -8.10 23.22
CA GLU A 178 -35.68 -8.04 22.20
C GLU A 178 -36.08 -9.44 21.71
N TYR A 179 -35.10 -10.32 21.46
CA TYR A 179 -35.35 -11.72 21.10
C TYR A 179 -36.10 -12.49 22.20
N ARG A 180 -35.77 -12.27 23.49
CA ARG A 180 -36.49 -12.90 24.61
C ARG A 180 -37.96 -12.46 24.66
N ARG A 181 -38.24 -11.16 24.50
CA ARG A 181 -39.62 -10.64 24.48
C ARG A 181 -40.44 -11.24 23.35
N LEU A 182 -39.86 -11.30 22.14
CA LEU A 182 -40.53 -11.88 20.97
C LEU A 182 -40.85 -13.37 21.18
N ARG A 183 -39.93 -14.11 21.81
CA ARG A 183 -40.11 -15.54 22.09
C ARG A 183 -41.20 -15.80 23.15
N GLU A 184 -41.32 -14.92 24.14
CA GLU A 184 -42.38 -14.99 25.15
C GLU A 184 -43.77 -14.68 24.56
N GLU A 185 -43.87 -13.70 23.65
CA GLU A 185 -45.13 -13.39 22.95
C GLU A 185 -45.59 -14.55 22.07
N ILE A 186 -44.68 -15.15 21.31
CA ILE A 186 -44.97 -16.34 20.48
C ILE A 186 -45.41 -17.53 21.37
N GLY A 187 -44.78 -17.70 22.54
CA GLY A 187 -45.13 -18.76 23.50
C GLY A 187 -46.56 -18.63 24.03
N LYS A 188 -46.99 -17.42 24.39
CA LYS A 188 -48.35 -17.13 24.87
C LYS A 188 -49.40 -17.36 23.78
N GLN A 189 -49.12 -16.94 22.54
CA GLN A 189 -50.02 -17.13 21.40
C GLN A 189 -50.24 -18.61 21.08
N ARG A 190 -49.18 -19.43 21.17
CA ARG A 190 -49.25 -20.87 20.93
C ARG A 190 -50.07 -21.61 21.99
N GLN A 191 -50.01 -21.18 23.25
CA GLN A 191 -50.85 -21.75 24.32
C GLN A 191 -52.34 -21.45 24.10
N VAL A 192 -52.69 -20.22 23.72
CA VAL A 192 -54.09 -19.86 23.43
C VAL A 192 -54.63 -20.67 22.24
N LEU A 193 -53.83 -20.84 21.18
CA LEU A 193 -54.19 -21.67 20.03
C LEU A 193 -54.39 -23.15 20.42
N MET A 194 -53.54 -23.69 21.30
CA MET A 194 -53.71 -25.06 21.82
C MET A 194 -54.99 -25.21 22.65
N TRP A 195 -55.32 -24.26 23.51
CA TRP A 195 -56.57 -24.28 24.29
C TRP A 195 -57.80 -24.17 23.40
N LEU A 196 -57.77 -23.31 22.38
CA LEU A 196 -58.84 -23.19 21.39
C LEU A 196 -59.03 -24.48 20.58
N ALA A 197 -57.94 -25.11 20.13
CA ALA A 197 -58.00 -26.39 19.43
C ALA A 197 -58.57 -27.50 20.32
N PHE A 198 -58.20 -27.52 21.60
CA PHE A 198 -58.72 -28.49 22.57
C PHE A 198 -60.21 -28.30 22.83
N ALA A 199 -60.66 -27.05 23.00
CA ALA A 199 -62.08 -26.72 23.17
C ALA A 199 -62.93 -27.09 21.95
N ALA A 200 -62.43 -26.81 20.74
CA ALA A 200 -63.10 -27.20 19.50
C ALA A 200 -63.17 -28.73 19.35
N GLY A 201 -62.10 -29.45 19.68
CA GLY A 201 -62.08 -30.92 19.68
C GLY A 201 -63.08 -31.52 20.68
N ALA A 202 -63.17 -30.96 21.89
CA ALA A 202 -64.14 -31.39 22.90
C ALA A 202 -65.59 -31.15 22.46
N ALA A 203 -65.87 -30.02 21.81
CA ALA A 203 -67.20 -29.71 21.28
C ALA A 203 -67.63 -30.68 20.16
N LEU A 204 -66.71 -31.01 19.24
CA LEU A 204 -66.97 -32.01 18.18
C LEU A 204 -67.23 -33.40 18.76
N ALA A 205 -66.46 -33.81 19.78
CA ALA A 205 -66.67 -35.10 20.46
C ALA A 205 -68.03 -35.17 21.17
N ALA A 206 -68.44 -34.08 21.84
CA ALA A 206 -69.75 -33.99 22.48
C ALA A 206 -70.90 -34.06 21.47
N ALA A 207 -70.79 -33.37 20.32
CA ALA A 207 -71.77 -33.43 19.25
C ALA A 207 -71.91 -34.84 18.66
N ALA A 208 -70.79 -35.54 18.45
CA ALA A 208 -70.78 -36.93 17.98
C ALA A 208 -71.44 -37.88 19.00
N TRP A 209 -71.21 -37.68 20.30
CA TRP A 209 -71.81 -38.48 21.36
C TRP A 209 -73.34 -38.33 21.41
N VAL A 210 -73.85 -37.09 21.29
CA VAL A 210 -75.29 -36.82 21.26
C VAL A 210 -75.94 -37.44 20.02
N ALA A 211 -75.28 -37.38 18.86
CA ALA A 211 -75.77 -38.00 17.63
C ALA A 211 -75.82 -39.54 17.72
N PHE A 212 -74.87 -40.18 18.41
CA PHE A 212 -74.84 -41.63 18.61
C PHE A 212 -75.85 -42.12 19.66
N ALA A 213 -76.13 -41.32 20.70
CA ALA A 213 -77.06 -41.68 21.76
C ALA A 213 -78.54 -41.39 21.41
N GLY A 214 -78.79 -40.59 20.37
CA GLY A 214 -80.12 -40.13 19.97
C GLY A 214 -80.72 -40.82 18.74
N GLY A 215 -80.06 -41.85 18.17
CA GLY A 215 -80.54 -42.67 17.05
C GLY A 215 -80.74 -44.11 17.45
#